data_AF-A0A173XRJ9-F1
#
_entry.id   AF-A0A173XRJ9-F1
#
_cell.length_a   1.000
_cell.length_b   1.000
_cell.length_c   1.000
_cell.angle_alpha   90.00
_cell.angle_beta   90.00
_cell.angle_gamma   90.00
#
_symmetry.space_group_name_H-M   'P 1'
#
loop_
_entity.id
_entity.type
_entity.pdbx_description
1 polymer ?
#
loop_
_entity_poly.entity_id
_entity_poly.type
_entity_poly.pdbx_seq_one_letter_code
_entity_poly.pdbx_strand_id
1 'polypeptide(L)'
;MDKYRSLPDQIWTTRISRINAEKRLINKESFFQGINIYYSCLTIIFSILSLVNNDEKLSLMTVFMTISLLIVILYLNGQRYLERAREYRKNYTKMQKLEFDLMGVGNDDMDSIQRIYIEYCDLLDSGNNHISFDYYETVHRSTGEYREKRWKNVRKIYWWNVICMWYVRCYRCRHHTCGKNCLLKNIS
;
A
#
# COMPACT_ATOMS: atom_id res chain seq x y z
N MET A 1 7.00 29.61 -22.64
CA MET A 1 7.97 29.35 -21.55
C MET A 1 7.28 28.86 -20.27
N ASP A 2 6.29 29.55 -19.70
CA ASP A 2 5.73 29.17 -18.37
C ASP A 2 4.95 27.85 -18.30
N LYS A 3 4.37 27.36 -19.41
CA LYS A 3 3.55 26.14 -19.44
C LYS A 3 4.32 24.89 -18.99
N TYR A 4 5.62 24.79 -19.30
CA TYR A 4 6.45 23.60 -19.02
C TYR A 4 7.42 23.80 -17.85
N ARG A 5 7.45 24.99 -17.23
CA ARG A 5 8.37 25.29 -16.13
C ARG A 5 8.18 24.37 -14.91
N SER A 6 6.97 23.86 -14.72
CA SER A 6 6.64 22.93 -13.63
C SER A 6 6.67 21.46 -14.05
N LEU A 7 7.03 21.15 -15.31
CA LEU A 7 7.05 19.77 -15.82
C LEU A 7 8.04 18.86 -15.05
N PRO A 8 9.27 19.30 -14.72
CA PRO A 8 10.19 18.49 -13.91
C PRO A 8 9.58 18.10 -12.55
N ASP A 9 8.99 19.07 -11.85
CA ASP A 9 8.34 18.85 -10.55
C ASP A 9 7.15 17.89 -10.66
N GLN A 10 6.36 17.98 -11.72
CA GLN A 10 5.22 17.10 -11.96
C GLN A 10 5.65 15.65 -12.22
N ILE A 11 6.64 15.45 -13.10
CA ILE A 11 7.20 14.13 -13.41
C ILE A 11 7.80 13.51 -12.13
N TRP A 12 8.62 14.27 -11.41
CA TRP A 12 9.24 13.83 -10.17
C TRP A 12 8.18 13.45 -9.12
N THR A 13 7.19 14.31 -8.90
CA THR A 13 6.12 14.07 -7.92
C THR A 13 5.34 12.81 -8.23
N THR A 14 5.00 12.61 -9.50
CA THR A 14 4.25 11.45 -9.96
C THR A 14 5.06 10.18 -9.77
N ARG A 15 6.35 10.21 -10.16
CA ARG A 15 7.28 9.09 -9.99
C ARG A 15 7.39 8.67 -8.53
N ILE A 16 7.66 9.61 -7.61
CA ILE A 16 7.77 9.31 -6.17
C ILE A 16 6.46 8.79 -5.59
N SER A 17 5.32 9.35 -6.02
CA SER A 17 4.00 8.89 -5.57
C SER A 17 3.70 7.45 -6.03
N ARG A 18 4.07 7.09 -7.26
CA ARG A 18 3.97 5.72 -7.77
C ARG A 18 4.92 4.75 -7.05
N ILE A 19 6.11 5.18 -6.65
CA ILE A 19 7.03 4.40 -5.79
C ILE A 19 6.41 4.16 -4.40
N ASN A 20 5.78 5.17 -3.79
CA ASN A 20 5.08 4.99 -2.51
C ASN A 20 3.90 4.02 -2.64
N ALA A 21 3.18 4.07 -3.77
CA ALA A 21 2.08 3.16 -4.07
C ALA A 21 2.56 1.70 -4.16
N GLU A 22 3.67 1.44 -4.85
CA GLU A 22 4.32 0.11 -4.91
C GLU A 22 4.68 -0.38 -3.50
N LYS A 23 5.40 0.42 -2.71
CA LYS A 23 5.80 0.07 -1.34
C LYS A 23 4.59 -0.25 -0.46
N ARG A 24 3.52 0.53 -0.55
CA ARG A 24 2.28 0.23 0.18
C ARG A 24 1.71 -1.13 -0.23
N LEU A 25 1.62 -1.42 -1.53
CA LEU A 25 1.04 -2.67 -2.02
C LEU A 25 1.85 -3.88 -1.56
N ILE A 26 3.18 -3.81 -1.65
CA ILE A 26 4.09 -4.87 -1.17
C ILE A 26 3.92 -5.06 0.35
N ASN A 27 3.88 -3.98 1.12
CA ASN A 27 3.68 -4.07 2.57
C ASN A 27 2.30 -4.64 2.94
N LYS A 28 1.26 -4.32 2.14
CA LYS A 28 -0.09 -4.86 2.33
C LYS A 28 -0.14 -6.36 2.07
N GLU A 29 0.52 -6.82 1.00
CA GLU A 29 0.68 -8.23 0.66
C GLU A 29 1.40 -8.99 1.78
N SER A 30 2.59 -8.51 2.19
CA SER A 30 3.38 -9.14 3.27
C SER A 30 2.61 -9.20 4.59
N PHE A 31 1.86 -8.14 4.94
CA PHE A 31 1.03 -8.13 6.15
C PHE A 31 -0.07 -9.20 6.11
N PHE A 32 -0.76 -9.36 4.98
CA PHE A 32 -1.78 -10.39 4.84
C PHE A 32 -1.20 -11.81 4.86
N GLN A 33 -0.04 -12.02 4.24
CA GLN A 33 0.67 -13.30 4.31
C GLN A 33 1.03 -13.63 5.76
N GLY A 34 1.53 -12.66 6.54
CA GLY A 34 1.83 -12.84 7.96
C GLY A 34 0.59 -13.20 8.79
N ILE A 35 -0.54 -12.52 8.57
CA ILE A 35 -1.83 -12.87 9.20
C ILE A 35 -2.24 -14.30 8.82
N ASN A 36 -2.13 -14.65 7.55
CA ASN A 36 -2.57 -15.96 7.07
C ASN A 36 -1.77 -17.11 7.71
N ILE A 37 -0.44 -16.95 7.81
CA ILE A 37 0.44 -17.89 8.52
C ILE A 37 0.00 -18.02 9.98
N TYR A 38 -0.24 -16.89 10.65
CA TYR A 38 -0.65 -16.88 12.05
C TYR A 38 -1.96 -17.66 12.29
N TYR A 39 -3.01 -17.38 11.51
CA TYR A 39 -4.29 -18.09 11.63
C TYR A 39 -4.18 -19.56 11.21
N SER A 40 -3.32 -19.89 10.25
CA SER A 40 -3.06 -21.29 9.89
C SER A 40 -2.46 -22.06 11.07
N CYS A 41 -1.48 -21.49 11.77
CA CYS A 41 -0.91 -22.09 12.98
C CYS A 41 -1.96 -22.28 14.09
N LEU A 42 -2.78 -21.26 14.35
CA LEU A 42 -3.87 -21.38 15.33
C LEU A 42 -4.86 -22.49 14.98
N THR A 43 -5.23 -22.59 13.70
CA THR A 43 -6.19 -23.59 13.23
C THR A 43 -5.63 -25.01 13.37
N ILE A 44 -4.33 -25.20 13.14
CA ILE A 44 -3.64 -26.48 13.39
C ILE A 44 -3.69 -26.85 14.89
N ILE A 45 -3.43 -25.89 15.79
CA ILE A 45 -3.50 -26.12 17.24
C ILE A 45 -4.93 -26.55 17.64
N PHE A 46 -5.96 -25.83 17.18
CA PHE A 46 -7.36 -26.20 17.45
C PHE A 46 -7.72 -27.57 16.85
N SER A 47 -7.21 -27.90 15.67
CA SER A 47 -7.41 -29.23 15.06
C SER A 47 -6.84 -30.35 15.93
N ILE A 48 -5.62 -30.18 16.45
CA ILE A 48 -4.98 -31.16 17.35
C ILE A 48 -5.74 -31.27 18.68
N LEU A 49 -6.14 -30.14 19.27
CA LEU A 49 -6.91 -30.13 20.52
C LEU A 49 -8.26 -30.82 20.38
N SER A 50 -8.95 -30.63 19.25
CA SER A 50 -10.21 -31.33 18.95
C SER A 50 -10.00 -32.84 18.91
N LEU A 51 -8.93 -33.29 18.24
CA LEU A 51 -8.61 -34.70 18.10
C LEU A 51 -8.26 -35.35 19.44
N VAL A 52 -7.44 -34.71 20.27
CA VAL A 52 -7.02 -35.25 21.57
C VAL A 52 -8.19 -35.34 22.55
N ASN A 53 -9.08 -34.34 22.56
CA ASN A 53 -10.19 -34.28 23.50
C ASN A 53 -11.47 -34.98 23.02
N ASN A 54 -11.50 -35.50 21.78
CA ASN A 54 -12.71 -36.02 21.11
C ASN A 54 -13.90 -35.05 21.22
N ASP A 55 -13.62 -33.74 21.13
CA ASP A 55 -14.63 -32.70 21.29
C ASP A 55 -15.24 -32.34 19.91
N GLU A 56 -16.47 -32.80 19.68
CA GLU A 56 -17.23 -32.55 18.45
C GLU A 56 -17.54 -31.05 18.24
N LYS A 57 -17.75 -30.28 19.31
CA LYS A 57 -18.02 -28.83 19.20
C LYS A 57 -16.77 -28.09 18.75
N LEU A 58 -15.62 -28.46 19.31
CA LEU A 58 -14.33 -27.89 18.93
C LEU A 58 -13.94 -28.29 17.50
N SER A 59 -14.32 -29.50 17.08
CA SER A 59 -14.17 -29.96 15.69
C SER A 59 -14.97 -29.10 14.72
N LEU A 60 -16.27 -28.92 14.98
CA LEU A 60 -17.16 -28.11 14.15
C LEU A 60 -16.69 -26.65 14.06
N MET A 61 -16.26 -26.06 15.19
CA MET A 61 -15.70 -24.70 15.21
C MET A 61 -14.44 -24.60 14.35
N THR A 62 -13.56 -25.59 14.41
CA THR A 62 -12.33 -25.63 13.62
C THR A 62 -12.63 -25.69 12.12
N VAL A 63 -13.65 -26.45 11.70
CA VAL A 63 -14.10 -26.50 10.30
C VAL A 63 -14.65 -25.15 9.82
N PHE A 64 -15.44 -24.44 10.63
CA PHE A 64 -15.89 -23.10 10.26
C PHE A 64 -14.73 -22.10 10.13
N MET A 65 -13.73 -22.22 11.00
CA MET A 65 -12.52 -21.40 10.93
C MET A 65 -11.70 -21.67 9.66
N THR A 66 -11.50 -22.94 9.27
CA THR A 66 -10.77 -23.30 8.05
C THR A 66 -11.48 -22.82 6.79
N ILE A 67 -12.81 -22.99 6.70
CA ILE A 67 -13.61 -22.50 5.55
C ILE A 67 -13.51 -20.98 5.45
N SER A 68 -13.65 -20.27 6.57
CA SER A 68 -13.54 -18.81 6.60
C SER A 68 -12.15 -18.34 6.17
N LEU A 69 -11.10 -19.00 6.66
CA LEU A 69 -9.72 -18.71 6.30
C LEU A 69 -9.49 -18.94 4.80
N LEU A 70 -10.00 -20.05 4.24
CA LEU A 70 -9.90 -20.36 2.82
C LEU A 70 -10.53 -19.27 1.94
N ILE A 71 -11.75 -18.82 2.28
CA ILE A 71 -12.43 -17.75 1.53
C ILE A 71 -11.61 -16.45 1.55
N VAL A 72 -11.05 -16.10 2.71
CA VAL A 72 -10.18 -14.92 2.86
C VAL A 72 -8.93 -15.04 2.00
N ILE A 73 -8.27 -16.21 1.97
CA ILE A 73 -7.09 -16.46 1.14
C ILE A 73 -7.42 -16.29 -0.35
N LEU A 74 -8.51 -16.92 -0.81
CA LEU A 74 -8.93 -16.84 -2.22
C LEU A 74 -9.23 -15.40 -2.62
N TYR A 75 -9.97 -14.67 -1.79
CA TYR A 75 -10.27 -13.27 -2.03
C TYR A 75 -9.01 -12.40 -2.12
N LEU A 76 -8.07 -12.58 -1.18
CA LEU A 76 -6.82 -11.81 -1.15
C LEU A 76 -5.91 -12.12 -2.34
N ASN A 77 -5.76 -13.39 -2.69
CA ASN A 77 -5.01 -13.81 -3.89
C ASN A 77 -5.64 -13.24 -5.17
N GLY A 78 -6.97 -13.15 -5.23
CA GLY A 78 -7.69 -12.51 -6.34
C GLY A 78 -7.41 -11.02 -6.52
N GLN A 79 -6.98 -10.30 -5.48
CA GLN A 79 -6.65 -8.87 -5.58
C GLN A 79 -5.36 -8.58 -6.37
N ARG A 80 -4.48 -9.58 -6.53
CA ARG A 80 -3.22 -9.48 -7.31
C ARG A 80 -2.38 -8.26 -6.92
N TYR A 81 -2.20 -8.00 -5.62
CA TYR A 81 -1.49 -6.81 -5.12
C TYR A 81 -0.04 -6.74 -5.62
N LEU A 82 0.66 -7.87 -5.67
CA LEU A 82 2.03 -7.95 -6.17
C LEU A 82 2.13 -7.59 -7.65
N GLU A 83 1.12 -7.91 -8.45
CA GLU A 83 1.12 -7.60 -9.87
C GLU A 83 0.90 -6.11 -10.12
N ARG A 84 -0.06 -5.50 -9.41
CA ARG A 84 -0.24 -4.05 -9.43
C ARG A 84 1.03 -3.32 -8.99
N ALA A 85 1.75 -3.85 -8.00
CA ALA A 85 3.05 -3.30 -7.59
C ALA A 85 4.08 -3.37 -8.75
N ARG A 86 4.14 -4.49 -9.48
CA ARG A 86 5.01 -4.62 -10.67
C ARG A 86 4.62 -3.65 -11.79
N GLU A 87 3.34 -3.40 -12.01
CA GLU A 87 2.86 -2.39 -12.96
C GLU A 87 3.35 -0.98 -12.59
N TYR A 88 3.19 -0.59 -11.32
CA TYR A 88 3.73 0.68 -10.82
C TYR A 88 5.24 0.77 -11.04
N ARG A 89 5.96 -0.32 -10.77
CA ARG A 89 7.41 -0.39 -11.00
C ARG A 89 7.81 -0.17 -12.45
N LYS A 90 7.18 -0.90 -13.37
CA LYS A 90 7.42 -0.71 -14.81
C LYS A 90 7.13 0.73 -15.22
N ASN A 91 6.05 1.31 -14.72
CA ASN A 91 5.64 2.65 -15.10
C ASN A 91 6.60 3.73 -14.56
N TYR A 92 6.91 3.73 -13.26
CA TYR A 92 7.79 4.77 -12.70
C TYR A 92 9.24 4.64 -13.21
N THR A 93 9.68 3.44 -13.64
CA THR A 93 10.97 3.26 -14.32
C THR A 93 10.97 3.95 -15.70
N LYS A 94 9.87 3.91 -16.45
CA LYS A 94 9.74 4.71 -17.69
C LYS A 94 9.75 6.21 -17.40
N MET A 95 9.04 6.64 -16.34
CA MET A 95 9.07 8.04 -15.90
C MET A 95 10.46 8.52 -15.49
N GLN A 96 11.27 7.64 -14.89
CA GLN A 96 12.65 7.98 -14.55
C GLN A 96 13.52 8.19 -15.79
N LYS A 97 13.32 7.40 -16.86
CA LYS A 97 14.00 7.63 -18.15
C LYS A 97 13.61 8.99 -18.73
N LEU A 98 12.31 9.27 -18.72
CA LEU A 98 11.76 10.55 -19.19
C LEU A 98 12.33 11.76 -18.41
N GLU A 99 12.55 11.60 -17.10
CA GLU A 99 13.21 12.61 -16.27
C GLU A 99 14.67 12.84 -16.69
N PHE A 100 15.42 11.78 -17.02
CA PHE A 100 16.79 11.92 -17.53
C PHE A 100 16.83 12.55 -18.93
N ASP A 101 15.90 12.18 -19.80
CA ASP A 101 15.79 12.76 -21.13
C ASP A 101 15.49 14.27 -21.03
N LEU A 102 14.61 14.68 -20.10
CA LEU A 102 14.32 16.08 -19.83
C LEU A 102 15.52 16.86 -19.29
N MET A 103 16.36 16.24 -18.44
CA MET A 103 17.59 16.86 -17.94
C MET A 103 18.65 17.06 -19.03
N GLY A 104 18.64 16.23 -20.08
CA GLY A 104 19.55 16.32 -21.21
C GLY A 104 19.15 17.34 -22.28
N VAL A 105 17.91 17.84 -22.24
CA VAL A 105 17.37 18.80 -23.21
C VAL A 105 17.71 20.23 -22.79
N GLY A 106 18.23 21.03 -23.73
CA GLY A 106 18.45 22.46 -23.50
C GLY A 106 17.14 23.22 -23.35
N ASN A 107 17.11 24.26 -22.50
CA ASN A 107 15.89 25.02 -22.19
C ASN A 107 15.19 25.67 -23.41
N ASP A 108 15.90 25.84 -24.51
CA ASP A 108 15.40 26.47 -25.74
C ASP A 108 14.82 25.47 -26.76
N ASP A 109 15.01 24.16 -26.56
CA ASP A 109 14.50 23.10 -27.45
C ASP A 109 13.06 22.71 -27.09
N MET A 110 12.15 23.61 -27.48
CA MET A 110 10.72 23.50 -27.21
C MET A 110 10.07 22.26 -27.83
N ASP A 111 10.57 21.79 -28.98
CA ASP A 111 10.05 20.60 -29.66
C ASP A 111 10.34 19.33 -28.85
N SER A 112 11.56 19.20 -28.31
CA SER A 112 11.91 18.10 -27.42
C SER A 112 11.12 18.14 -26.12
N ILE A 113 10.93 19.31 -25.51
CA ILE A 113 10.13 19.48 -24.30
C ILE A 113 8.67 19.08 -24.55
N GLN A 114 8.11 19.44 -25.71
CA GLN A 114 6.75 19.07 -26.08
C GLN A 114 6.60 17.55 -26.30
N ARG A 115 7.58 16.90 -26.93
CA ARG A 115 7.59 15.43 -27.08
C ARG A 115 7.60 14.73 -25.72
N ILE A 116 8.47 15.18 -24.81
CA ILE A 116 8.54 14.66 -23.45
C ILE A 116 7.22 14.84 -22.69
N TYR A 117 6.57 15.99 -22.88
CA TYR A 117 5.25 16.24 -22.28
C TYR A 117 4.18 15.28 -22.79
N ILE A 118 4.14 15.00 -24.09
CA ILE A 118 3.19 14.04 -24.68
C ILE A 118 3.47 12.64 -24.12
N GLU A 119 4.73 12.20 -24.11
CA GLU A 119 5.09 10.90 -23.55
C GLU A 119 4.76 10.80 -22.05
N TYR A 120 4.91 11.89 -21.30
CA TYR A 120 4.46 11.95 -19.90
C TYR A 120 2.94 11.74 -19.79
N CYS A 121 2.14 12.39 -20.63
CA CYS A 121 0.69 12.20 -20.67
C CYS A 121 0.31 10.75 -21.01
N ASP A 122 0.98 10.12 -21.97
CA ASP A 122 0.74 8.71 -22.32
C ASP A 122 1.10 7.76 -21.17
N LEU A 123 2.18 8.06 -20.44
CA LEU A 123 2.57 7.32 -19.23
C LEU A 123 1.62 7.54 -18.06
N LEU A 124 0.95 8.70 -17.99
CA LEU A 124 -0.09 8.95 -17.01
C LEU A 124 -1.32 8.10 -17.32
N ASP A 125 -1.78 8.11 -18.58
CA ASP A 125 -2.98 7.41 -19.02
C ASP A 125 -2.84 5.88 -18.99
N SER A 126 -1.67 5.37 -19.39
CA SER A 126 -1.38 3.92 -19.37
C SER A 126 -1.22 3.31 -17.97
N GLY A 127 -1.09 4.13 -16.92
CA GLY A 127 -0.80 3.69 -15.57
C GLY A 127 -2.01 3.77 -14.64
N ASN A 128 -2.19 2.75 -13.79
CA ASN A 128 -3.18 2.81 -12.71
C ASN A 128 -2.95 4.04 -11.81
N ASN A 129 -4.05 4.65 -11.37
CA ASN A 129 -3.99 5.81 -10.48
C ASN A 129 -3.61 5.41 -9.05
N HIS A 130 -2.60 6.07 -8.50
CA HIS A 130 -2.24 5.95 -7.09
C HIS A 130 -3.32 6.63 -6.22
N ILE A 131 -3.42 6.26 -4.94
CA ILE A 131 -4.38 6.92 -4.05
C ILE A 131 -3.85 8.28 -3.60
N SER A 132 -4.73 9.17 -3.14
CA SER A 132 -4.33 10.51 -2.66
C SER A 132 -3.34 10.45 -1.49
N PHE A 133 -3.38 9.39 -0.68
CA PHE A 133 -2.42 9.17 0.39
C PHE A 133 -0.97 9.05 -0.12
N ASP A 134 -0.74 8.41 -1.27
CA ASP A 134 0.61 8.31 -1.85
C ASP A 134 1.22 9.67 -2.14
N TYR A 135 0.38 10.57 -2.66
CA TYR A 135 0.75 11.95 -2.92
C TYR A 135 1.03 12.70 -1.62
N TYR A 136 0.18 12.55 -0.59
CA TYR A 136 0.41 13.18 0.70
C TYR A 136 1.70 12.71 1.36
N GLU A 137 2.03 11.42 1.23
CA GLU A 137 3.30 10.85 1.69
C GLU A 137 4.48 11.42 0.91
N THR A 138 4.36 11.62 -0.41
CA THR A 138 5.36 12.29 -1.24
C THR A 138 5.61 13.72 -0.75
N VAL A 139 4.56 14.52 -0.54
CA VAL A 139 4.69 15.90 -0.04
C VAL A 139 5.28 15.93 1.37
N HIS A 140 4.88 15.01 2.25
CA HIS A 140 5.42 14.92 3.61
C HIS A 140 6.93 14.64 3.62
N ARG A 141 7.39 13.73 2.75
CA ARG A 141 8.81 13.32 2.65
C ARG A 141 9.68 14.29 1.84
N SER A 142 9.08 15.14 1.01
CA SER A 142 9.80 16.14 0.23
C SER A 142 10.46 17.21 1.12
N THR A 143 11.39 17.98 0.58
CA THR A 143 12.10 19.07 1.28
C THR A 143 12.12 20.34 0.43
N GLY A 144 12.49 21.47 1.03
CA GLY A 144 12.62 22.76 0.35
C GLY A 144 11.31 23.39 -0.12
N GLU A 145 11.41 24.23 -1.15
CA GLU A 145 10.32 25.07 -1.67
C GLU A 145 9.09 24.24 -2.10
N TYR A 146 9.31 23.07 -2.69
CA TYR A 146 8.24 22.16 -3.12
C TYR A 146 7.34 21.76 -1.94
N ARG A 147 7.95 21.41 -0.79
CA ARG A 147 7.22 21.05 0.42
C ARG A 147 6.49 22.25 1.01
N GLU A 148 7.16 23.38 1.15
CA GLU A 148 6.61 24.56 1.82
C GLU A 148 5.33 25.07 1.15
N LYS A 149 5.30 25.05 -0.19
CA LYS A 149 4.13 25.45 -0.98
C LYS A 149 2.93 24.52 -0.78
N ARG A 150 3.15 23.21 -0.69
CA ARG A 150 2.07 22.20 -0.74
C ARG A 150 1.66 21.67 0.64
N TRP A 151 2.58 21.60 1.59
CA TRP A 151 2.40 20.92 2.88
C TRP A 151 1.29 21.52 3.73
N LYS A 152 1.13 22.85 3.73
CA LYS A 152 0.12 23.55 4.52
C LYS A 152 -1.30 23.03 4.26
N ASN A 153 -1.60 22.69 3.01
CA ASN A 153 -2.93 22.24 2.59
C ASN A 153 -3.16 20.75 2.87
N VAL A 154 -2.11 19.92 2.78
CA VAL A 154 -2.23 18.46 2.91
C VAL A 154 -1.96 17.92 4.31
N ARG A 155 -1.33 18.70 5.21
CA ARG A 155 -0.90 18.24 6.53
C ARG A 155 -2.03 17.65 7.38
N LYS A 156 -3.18 18.33 7.45
CA LYS A 156 -4.33 17.87 8.26
C LYS A 156 -4.86 16.53 7.75
N ILE A 157 -5.02 16.42 6.42
CA ILE A 157 -5.51 15.21 5.75
C ILE A 157 -4.52 14.07 5.91
N TYR A 158 -3.21 14.34 5.78
CA TYR A 158 -2.18 13.34 5.99
C TYR A 158 -2.24 12.75 7.41
N TRP A 159 -2.22 13.60 8.44
CA TRP A 159 -2.28 13.14 9.82
C TRP A 159 -3.57 12.41 10.14
N TRP A 160 -4.71 12.85 9.60
CA TRP A 160 -5.96 12.12 9.70
C TRP A 160 -5.86 10.71 9.11
N ASN A 161 -5.32 10.57 7.89
CA ASN A 161 -5.13 9.26 7.26
C ASN A 161 -4.15 8.37 8.05
N VAL A 162 -3.07 8.94 8.57
CA VAL A 162 -2.11 8.21 9.43
C VAL A 162 -2.82 7.73 10.70
N ILE A 163 -3.55 8.60 11.39
CA ILE A 163 -4.30 8.26 12.59
C ILE A 163 -5.34 7.17 12.29
N CYS A 164 -6.11 7.29 11.21
CA CYS A 164 -7.05 6.27 10.78
C CYS A 164 -6.36 4.92 10.47
N MET A 165 -5.23 4.93 9.76
CA MET A 165 -4.45 3.71 9.52
C MET A 165 -3.93 3.09 10.82
N TRP A 166 -3.45 3.91 11.75
CA TRP A 166 -3.05 3.46 13.08
C TRP A 166 -4.21 2.89 13.86
N TYR A 167 -5.38 3.52 13.84
CA TYR A 167 -6.58 2.96 14.46
C TYR A 167 -6.99 1.64 13.82
N VAL A 168 -6.99 1.50 12.50
CA VAL A 168 -7.30 0.20 11.86
C VAL A 168 -6.27 -0.86 12.25
N ARG A 169 -4.98 -0.51 12.29
CA ARG A 169 -3.91 -1.40 12.79
C ARG A 169 -4.09 -1.73 14.28
N CYS A 170 -4.44 -0.76 15.10
CA CYS A 170 -4.59 -0.90 16.55
C CYS A 170 -5.89 -1.60 16.95
N TYR A 171 -7.05 -1.31 16.36
CA TYR A 171 -8.30 -2.04 16.60
C TYR A 171 -8.15 -3.51 16.19
N ARG A 172 -7.42 -3.79 15.09
CA ARG A 172 -7.11 -5.15 14.66
C ARG A 172 -6.08 -5.84 15.58
N CYS A 173 -5.17 -5.09 16.22
CA CYS A 173 -4.33 -5.60 17.34
C CYS A 173 -5.05 -5.67 18.70
N ARG A 174 -6.07 -4.84 18.96
CA ARG A 174 -6.75 -4.74 20.28
C ARG A 174 -7.81 -5.84 20.43
N HIS A 175 -8.43 -6.27 19.33
CA HIS A 175 -9.17 -7.55 19.29
C HIS A 175 -8.24 -8.76 19.53
N HIS A 176 -6.93 -8.58 19.31
CA HIS A 176 -5.90 -9.61 19.45
C HIS A 176 -5.28 -9.69 20.86
N THR A 177 -5.40 -8.64 21.69
CA THR A 177 -4.99 -8.64 23.10
C THR A 177 -6.15 -8.91 24.05
N CYS A 178 -7.39 -8.62 23.67
CA CYS A 178 -8.56 -8.90 24.50
C CYS A 178 -8.82 -10.43 24.64
N GLY A 179 -8.47 -11.24 23.63
CA GLY A 179 -8.48 -12.70 23.72
C GLY A 179 -7.42 -13.31 24.64
N LYS A 180 -6.37 -12.55 25.01
CA LYS A 180 -5.32 -13.01 25.95
C LYS A 180 -5.64 -12.67 27.41
N ASN A 181 -6.40 -11.60 27.66
CA ASN A 181 -6.75 -11.17 29.02
C ASN A 181 -8.04 -11.80 29.58
N CYS A 182 -8.85 -12.47 28.75
CA CYS A 182 -10.04 -13.20 29.23
C CYS A 182 -9.75 -14.64 29.67
N LEU A 183 -8.66 -15.27 29.23
CA LEU A 183 -8.32 -16.65 29.62
C LEU A 183 -7.53 -16.75 30.93
N LEU A 184 -6.94 -15.64 31.42
CA LEU A 184 -6.20 -15.60 32.69
C LEU A 184 -7.04 -15.18 33.90
N LYS A 185 -8.36 -15.00 33.75
CA LYS A 185 -9.28 -14.67 34.84
C LYS A 185 -10.21 -15.80 35.28
N ASN A 186 -10.09 -16.99 34.69
CA ASN A 186 -10.86 -18.19 35.06
C ASN A 186 -9.98 -19.36 35.53
N ILE A 187 -8.74 -19.07 35.94
CA ILE A 187 -7.90 -20.02 36.68
C ILE A 187 -7.47 -19.32 37.97
N SER A 188 -8.44 -19.17 38.86
CA SER A 188 -8.28 -19.00 40.32
C SER A 188 -9.56 -19.48 40.97
#